data_AF-A0A817UZN6-F1
#
_entry.id   AF-A0A817UZN6-F1
#
_cell.length_a   1.000
_cell.length_b   1.000
_cell.length_c   1.000
_cell.angle_alpha   90.00
_cell.angle_beta   90.00
_cell.angle_gamma   90.00
#
_symmetry.space_group_name_H-M   'P 1'
#
loop_
_entity.id
_entity.type
_entity.pdbx_description
1 polymer ?
#
loop_
_entity_poly.entity_id
_entity_poly.type
_entity_poly.pdbx_seq_one_letter_code
_entity_poly.pdbx_strand_id
1 'polypeptide(L)'
;MRHSAFHSRFNRRLQINHPNIWSFINLLQGEENRFHHMYVQFMAALGTRSKQAKTVAIQLRIDKLGERYYDEAINAMEYLDGLSFVVAKRKK
;
A
#
# COMPACT_ATOMS: atom_id res chain seq x y z
N MET A 1 27.35 22.75 -17.81
CA MET A 1 25.90 22.55 -17.95
C MET A 1 25.31 23.75 -18.68
N ARG A 2 24.84 23.59 -19.92
CA ARG A 2 24.23 24.68 -20.70
C ARG A 2 22.79 24.88 -20.23
N HIS A 3 22.54 25.87 -19.36
CA HIS A 3 21.17 26.34 -19.16
C HIS A 3 20.64 26.84 -20.50
N SER A 4 19.52 26.27 -20.97
CA SER A 4 18.94 26.68 -22.24
C SER A 4 18.54 28.15 -22.17
N ALA A 5 18.93 28.95 -23.17
CA ALA A 5 18.60 30.38 -23.24
C ALA A 5 17.08 30.65 -23.14
N PHE A 6 16.28 29.62 -23.44
CA PHE A 6 14.83 29.58 -23.23
C PHE A 6 14.43 29.71 -21.76
N HIS A 7 15.02 28.91 -20.85
CA HIS A 7 14.72 28.96 -19.42
C HIS A 7 15.02 30.35 -18.81
N SER A 8 16.14 30.94 -19.21
CA SER A 8 16.52 32.28 -18.72
C SER A 8 15.55 33.37 -19.21
N ARG A 9 15.12 33.33 -20.48
CA ARG A 9 14.16 34.30 -21.03
C ARG A 9 12.75 34.12 -20.48
N PHE A 10 12.32 32.88 -20.26
CA PHE A 10 11.02 32.55 -19.69
C PHE A 10 10.92 33.02 -18.23
N ASN A 11 11.94 32.72 -17.42
CA ASN A 11 11.99 33.14 -16.01
C ASN A 11 12.02 34.67 -15.87
N ARG A 12 12.74 35.36 -16.76
CA ARG A 12 12.79 36.84 -16.77
C ARG A 12 11.43 37.46 -17.11
N ARG A 13 10.68 36.89 -18.06
CA ARG A 13 9.33 37.38 -18.41
C ARG A 13 8.30 37.11 -17.32
N LEU A 14 8.41 35.96 -16.63
CA LEU A 14 7.53 35.62 -15.50
C LEU A 14 7.74 36.53 -14.29
N GLN A 15 8.99 36.85 -13.94
CA GLN A 15 9.31 37.73 -12.81
C GLN A 15 8.82 39.17 -13.00
N ILE A 16 8.78 39.67 -14.24
CA ILE A 16 8.36 41.05 -14.55
C ILE A 16 6.84 41.22 -14.48
N ASN A 17 6.06 40.23 -14.90
CA ASN A 17 4.61 40.36 -15.03
C ASN A 17 3.80 39.84 -13.83
N HIS A 18 4.37 38.93 -13.03
CA HIS A 18 3.70 38.35 -11.87
C HIS A 18 4.68 38.08 -10.72
N PRO A 19 4.90 39.04 -9.80
CA PRO A 19 5.86 38.89 -8.71
C PRO A 19 5.54 37.70 -7.77
N ASN A 20 4.31 37.18 -7.80
CA ASN A 20 3.83 36.06 -6.98
C ASN A 20 3.53 34.77 -7.78
N ILE A 21 3.91 34.66 -9.05
CA ILE A 21 3.64 33.42 -9.80
C ILE A 21 4.52 32.26 -9.31
N TRP A 22 5.74 32.56 -8.87
CA TRP A 22 6.63 31.56 -8.30
C TRP A 22 6.16 31.08 -6.92
N SER A 23 5.59 31.95 -6.09
CA SER A 23 4.97 31.52 -4.84
C SER A 23 3.74 30.64 -5.09
N PHE A 24 2.95 30.94 -6.12
CA PHE A 24 1.83 30.11 -6.53
C PHE A 24 2.28 28.73 -7.07
N ILE A 25 3.30 28.69 -7.91
CA ILE A 25 3.90 27.44 -8.40
C ILE A 25 4.45 26.61 -7.23
N ASN A 26 5.17 27.24 -6.30
CA ASN A 26 5.71 26.57 -5.12
C ASN A 26 4.60 26.02 -4.20
N LEU A 27 3.49 26.74 -4.06
CA LEU A 27 2.31 26.25 -3.34
C LEU A 27 1.71 25.01 -4.01
N LEU A 28 1.52 25.04 -5.33
CA LEU A 28 1.00 23.89 -6.09
C LEU A 28 1.92 22.66 -5.98
N GLN A 29 3.23 22.85 -6.09
CA GLN A 29 4.21 21.76 -5.90
C GLN A 29 4.18 21.22 -4.46
N GLY A 30 3.99 22.09 -3.47
CA GLY A 30 3.82 21.70 -2.08
C GLY A 30 2.56 20.85 -1.86
N GLU A 31 1.44 21.23 -2.47
CA GLU A 31 0.21 20.45 -2.41
C GLU A 31 0.33 19.10 -3.14
N GLU A 32 0.93 19.08 -4.33
CA GLU A 32 1.18 17.84 -5.09
C GLU A 32 1.99 16.83 -4.26
N ASN A 33 3.09 17.29 -3.64
CA ASN A 33 3.91 16.47 -2.76
C ASN A 33 3.11 15.93 -1.56
N ARG A 34 2.25 16.77 -0.95
CA ARG A 34 1.39 16.37 0.17
C ARG A 34 0.37 15.31 -0.25
N PHE A 35 -0.29 15.48 -1.41
CA PHE A 35 -1.22 14.50 -1.96
C PHE A 35 -0.53 13.17 -2.28
N HIS A 36 0.66 13.22 -2.89
CA HIS A 36 1.45 12.02 -3.16
C HIS A 36 1.78 11.25 -1.87
N HIS A 37 2.20 11.95 -0.83
CA HIS A 37 2.51 11.35 0.46
C HIS A 37 1.27 10.69 1.12
N MET A 38 0.12 11.36 1.06
CA MET A 38 -1.15 10.80 1.54
C MET A 38 -1.57 9.56 0.75
N TYR A 39 -1.42 9.58 -0.58
CA TYR A 39 -1.73 8.45 -1.44
C TYR A 39 -0.85 7.23 -1.11
N VAL A 40 0.45 7.42 -0.94
CA VAL A 40 1.39 6.34 -0.56
C VAL A 40 1.01 5.75 0.80
N GLN A 41 0.69 6.59 1.80
CA GLN A 41 0.25 6.12 3.11
C GLN A 41 -1.08 5.34 3.04
N PHE A 42 -2.03 5.81 2.24
CA PHE A 42 -3.31 5.13 2.02
C PHE A 42 -3.11 3.76 1.37
N MET A 43 -2.29 3.69 0.33
CA MET A 43 -1.97 2.42 -0.35
C MET A 43 -1.22 1.45 0.57
N ALA A 44 -0.28 1.94 1.39
CA ALA A 44 0.40 1.13 2.40
C ALA A 44 -0.59 0.58 3.45
N ALA A 45 -1.53 1.42 3.91
CA ALA A 45 -2.57 1.03 4.87
C ALA A 45 -3.56 -0.01 4.30
N LEU A 46 -3.93 0.11 3.01
CA LEU A 46 -4.73 -0.90 2.33
C LEU A 46 -3.99 -2.23 2.21
N GLY A 47 -2.69 -2.19 1.89
CA GLY A 47 -1.82 -3.36 1.83
C GLY A 47 -1.69 -4.09 3.17
N THR A 48 -1.53 -3.35 4.28
CA THR A 48 -1.44 -3.94 5.63
C THR A 48 -2.77 -4.51 6.11
N ARG A 49 -3.89 -3.81 5.91
CA ARG A 49 -5.25 -4.32 6.25
C ARG A 49 -5.57 -5.61 5.50
N SER A 50 -5.24 -5.70 4.21
CA SER A 50 -5.43 -6.91 3.41
C SER A 50 -4.59 -8.09 3.93
N LYS A 51 -3.33 -7.86 4.30
CA LYS A 51 -2.47 -8.88 4.90
C LYS A 51 -3.01 -9.36 6.25
N GLN A 52 -3.43 -8.43 7.13
CA GLN A 52 -3.98 -8.76 8.43
C GLN A 52 -5.29 -9.56 8.31
N ALA A 53 -6.21 -9.15 7.43
CA ALA A 53 -7.45 -9.88 7.17
C ALA A 53 -7.18 -11.31 6.65
N LYS A 54 -6.20 -11.49 5.77
CA LYS A 54 -5.76 -12.82 5.30
C LYS A 54 -5.21 -13.67 6.45
N THR A 55 -4.42 -13.10 7.35
CA THR A 55 -3.89 -13.81 8.53
C THR A 55 -5.00 -14.26 9.46
N VAL A 56 -5.96 -13.37 9.78
CA VAL A 56 -7.12 -13.70 10.63
C VAL A 56 -7.96 -14.82 10.02
N ALA A 57 -8.21 -14.77 8.71
CA ALA A 57 -8.98 -15.81 8.02
C ALA A 57 -8.27 -17.17 7.99
N ILE A 58 -6.93 -17.20 7.94
CA ILE A 58 -6.16 -18.44 8.05
C ILE A 58 -6.23 -18.96 9.49
N GLN A 59 -6.05 -18.10 10.49
CA GLN A 59 -6.11 -18.49 11.89
C GLN A 59 -7.46 -19.11 12.25
N LEU A 60 -8.57 -18.48 11.88
CA LEU A 60 -9.93 -19.01 12.08
C LEU A 60 -10.13 -20.40 11.47
N ARG A 61 -9.49 -20.69 10.33
CA ARG A 61 -9.56 -22.02 9.70
C ARG A 61 -8.76 -23.06 10.47
N ILE A 62 -7.58 -22.67 10.99
CA ILE A 62 -6.76 -23.54 11.86
C ILE A 62 -7.53 -23.85 13.14
N ASP A 63 -8.10 -22.81 13.78
CA ASP A 63 -8.83 -22.96 15.04
C ASP A 63 -10.02 -23.91 14.87
N LYS A 64 -10.84 -23.71 13.83
CA LYS A 64 -11.97 -24.61 13.52
C LYS A 64 -11.54 -26.04 13.18
N LEU A 65 -10.36 -26.22 12.58
CA LEU A 65 -9.81 -27.55 12.32
C LEU A 65 -9.37 -28.22 13.62
N GLY A 66 -8.78 -27.44 14.53
CA GLY A 66 -8.40 -27.87 15.87
C GLY A 66 -9.60 -28.27 16.71
N GLU A 67 -10.66 -27.45 16.74
CA GLU A 67 -11.94 -27.79 17.39
C GLU A 67 -12.46 -29.14 16.92
N ARG A 68 -12.52 -29.38 15.61
CA ARG A 68 -12.97 -30.66 15.05
C ARG A 68 -12.10 -31.85 15.46
N TYR A 69 -10.80 -31.63 15.66
CA TYR A 69 -9.89 -32.68 16.13
C TYR A 69 -10.10 -32.97 17.63
N TYR A 70 -10.23 -31.93 18.46
CA TYR A 70 -10.49 -32.07 19.89
C TYR A 70 -11.88 -32.65 20.19
N ASP A 71 -12.87 -32.35 19.35
CA ASP A 71 -14.21 -32.93 19.41
C ASP A 71 -14.29 -34.35 18.79
N GLU A 72 -13.14 -34.95 18.46
CA GLU A 72 -13.00 -36.29 17.84
C GLU A 72 -13.78 -36.46 16.52
N ALA A 73 -14.20 -35.36 15.89
CA ALA A 73 -14.93 -35.35 14.62
C ALA A 73 -14.05 -35.64 13.40
N ILE A 74 -12.72 -35.54 13.55
CA ILE A 74 -11.71 -35.93 12.57
C ILE A 74 -10.53 -36.60 13.28
N ASN A 75 -9.84 -37.51 12.59
CA ASN A 75 -8.65 -38.17 13.13
C ASN A 75 -7.36 -37.34 12.93
N ALA A 76 -6.26 -37.78 13.54
CA ALA A 76 -4.99 -37.06 13.50
C ALA A 76 -4.41 -36.89 12.09
N MET A 77 -4.63 -37.85 11.18
CA MET A 77 -4.16 -37.76 9.80
C MET A 77 -4.96 -36.72 9.02
N GLU A 78 -6.28 -36.70 9.19
CA GLU A 78 -7.17 -35.71 8.57
C GLU A 78 -6.87 -34.29 9.07
N TYR A 79 -6.49 -34.16 10.35
CA TYR A 79 -6.06 -32.89 10.93
C TYR A 79 -4.75 -32.40 10.29
N LEU A 80 -3.74 -33.25 10.15
CA LEU A 80 -2.44 -32.90 9.53
C LEU A 80 -2.58 -32.55 8.04
N ASP A 81 -3.38 -33.30 7.30
CA ASP A 81 -3.68 -33.00 5.90
C ASP A 81 -4.45 -31.68 5.75
N GLY A 82 -5.41 -31.43 6.64
CA GLY A 82 -6.16 -30.18 6.67
C GLY A 82 -5.29 -28.96 6.96
N LEU A 83 -4.35 -29.06 7.92
CA LEU A 83 -3.38 -28.00 8.20
C LEU A 83 -2.49 -27.73 6.97
N SER A 84 -2.01 -28.79 6.33
CA SER A 84 -1.18 -28.69 5.12
C SER A 84 -1.93 -27.96 4.01
N PHE A 85 -3.21 -28.24 3.80
CA PHE A 85 -4.03 -27.57 2.79
C PHE A 85 -4.31 -26.09 3.12
N VAL A 86 -4.57 -25.77 4.39
CA VAL A 86 -4.81 -24.39 4.85
C VAL A 86 -3.56 -23.52 4.65
N VAL A 87 -2.37 -24.07 4.86
CA VAL A 87 -1.08 -23.37 4.72
C VAL A 87 -0.58 -23.35 3.26
N ALA A 88 -0.77 -24.42 2.50
CA ALA A 88 -0.24 -24.58 1.15
C ALA A 88 -0.95 -23.77 0.06
N LYS A 89 -2.10 -23.13 0.35
CA LYS A 89 -2.89 -22.34 -0.62
C LYS A 89 -2.23 -21.00 -1.06
N ARG A 90 -0.89 -20.96 -1.10
CA ARG A 90 -0.03 -19.80 -1.38
C ARG A 90 0.60 -19.77 -2.78
N LYS A 91 0.42 -20.78 -3.63
CA LYS A 91 0.98 -20.81 -5.00
C LYS A 91 -0.10 -21.04 -6.07
N LYS A 92 -0.64 -19.96 -6.62
CA LYS A 92 -1.17 -19.88 -7.99
C LYS A 92 -0.96 -18.46 -8.48
#